data_AF-A0AAC9F9I4-F1
#
_entry.id   AF-A0AAC9F9I4-F1
#
_cell.length_a   1.000
_cell.length_b   1.000
_cell.length_c   1.000
_cell.angle_alpha   90.00
_cell.angle_beta   90.00
_cell.angle_gamma   90.00
#
_symmetry.space_group_name_H-M   'P 1'
#
loop_
_entity.id
_entity.type
_entity.pdbx_description
1 polymer ?
#
loop_
_entity_poly.entity_id
_entity_poly.type
_entity_poly.pdbx_seq_one_letter_code
_entity_poly.pdbx_strand_id
1 'polypeptide(L)'
;MYKISKEAKEGMHATPEQMGEKLEGLPNDITRCSSECPFSVKIRVLPSTLTPLELEAFNIEAWETWYNDEQNTKPYVPVPGEKGEEKITIEIAVEQRAVESLYVEIIRIAPDTVKSGEILKRFQLAPSDGQRLTEGKGGVAVGIYRWEWDGYINEVLDTKRLKDETTYVRAVGVIGSAFRDDAVQLLAQPFKECAEPVDWLDVRVDRGAKTIDVEWRVAFDDGGVSGKANADTPSFEDLTKLALEGIKKHWGGQINTAKGSYAVKVNPVLATEKAAPSLTLQVEMGSSYNRSVNASCACGTLAKLGRGLGNLFSDVTRVWYLQGYYEQYGSKSDAYNDFMMTSAHEAGHPVLASYAYRSTGLNNYSWVHKGSCKGVLSGYDIPKQGEKGHELYPGIGADLMKYYSRNREIPFSLNDYKSIEYDLKNLVWLSKLFLGGNK
;
A
#
# COMPACT_ATOMS: atom_id res chain seq x y z
N MET A 1 13.55 -17.78 11.51
CA MET A 1 13.43 -17.49 12.96
C MET A 1 14.38 -16.33 13.24
N TYR A 2 13.90 -15.09 13.12
CA TYR A 2 14.76 -13.91 13.16
C TYR A 2 15.20 -13.62 14.60
N LYS A 3 16.52 -13.54 14.83
CA LYS A 3 17.09 -13.05 16.07
C LYS A 3 17.04 -11.52 16.06
N ILE A 4 15.97 -10.99 16.64
CA ILE A 4 15.91 -9.59 17.10
C ILE A 4 17.12 -9.37 18.02
N SER A 5 17.89 -8.30 17.82
CA SER A 5 18.99 -7.96 18.73
C SER A 5 18.44 -7.79 20.15
N LYS A 6 19.24 -8.17 21.14
CA LYS A 6 18.80 -8.17 22.54
C LYS A 6 18.40 -6.75 22.99
N GLU A 7 19.11 -5.72 22.52
CA GLU A 7 18.75 -4.32 22.78
C GLU A 7 17.43 -3.86 22.13
N ALA A 8 17.06 -4.42 20.97
CA ALA A 8 15.78 -4.13 20.33
C ALA A 8 14.62 -4.80 21.09
N LYS A 9 14.80 -6.02 21.61
CA LYS A 9 13.80 -6.67 22.48
C LYS A 9 13.58 -5.92 23.80
N GLU A 10 14.64 -5.37 24.38
CA GLU A 10 14.56 -4.62 25.65
C GLU A 10 13.95 -3.22 25.46
N GLY A 11 14.08 -2.58 24.29
CA GLY A 11 13.36 -1.35 23.95
C GLY A 11 11.88 -1.54 23.60
N MET A 12 11.48 -2.76 23.18
CA MET A 12 10.12 -3.09 22.72
C MET A 12 9.14 -3.46 23.85
N HIS A 13 9.63 -3.68 25.07
CA HIS A 13 8.81 -4.01 26.25
C HIS A 13 9.01 -3.05 27.43
N ALA A 14 9.59 -1.89 27.17
CA ALA A 14 9.81 -0.89 28.20
C ALA A 14 8.48 -0.32 28.70
N THR A 15 8.15 -0.54 29.97
CA THR A 15 7.09 0.23 30.65
C THR A 15 7.46 1.73 30.63
N PRO A 16 6.51 2.65 30.86
CA PRO A 16 6.83 4.08 30.95
C PRO A 16 8.02 4.40 31.86
N GLU A 17 8.25 3.62 32.93
CA GLU A 17 9.46 3.72 33.76
C GLU A 17 10.75 3.28 33.05
N GLN A 18 10.71 2.22 32.23
CA GLN A 18 11.88 1.70 31.50
C GLN A 18 12.25 2.54 30.26
N MET A 19 11.30 3.30 29.70
CA MET A 19 11.64 4.39 28.76
C MET A 19 12.30 5.56 29.49
N GLY A 20 12.00 5.78 30.77
CA GLY A 20 12.65 6.79 31.61
C GLY A 20 14.17 6.65 31.69
N GLU A 21 14.70 5.43 31.85
CA GLU A 21 16.16 5.19 31.89
C GLU A 21 16.85 5.38 30.53
N LYS A 22 16.18 5.15 29.39
CA LYS A 22 16.74 5.48 28.05
C LYS A 22 16.65 6.96 27.69
N LEU A 23 15.89 7.73 28.47
CA LEU A 23 15.84 9.19 28.41
C LEU A 23 16.85 9.82 29.39
N GLU A 24 17.48 9.04 30.30
CA GLU A 24 18.57 9.53 31.15
C GLU A 24 19.82 9.81 30.30
N GLY A 25 20.24 11.07 30.28
CA GLY A 25 21.36 11.56 29.46
C GLY A 25 20.93 12.32 28.21
N LEU A 26 19.62 12.33 27.87
CA LEU A 26 19.09 13.45 27.11
C LEU A 26 19.25 14.71 27.98
N PRO A 27 19.74 15.83 27.44
CA PRO A 27 19.76 17.06 28.21
C PRO A 27 18.33 17.34 28.68
N ASN A 28 18.21 17.87 29.90
CA ASN A 28 16.97 18.37 30.52
C ASN A 28 16.20 19.42 29.67
N ASP A 29 16.59 19.64 28.42
CA ASP A 29 16.08 20.61 27.45
C ASP A 29 15.14 20.01 26.38
N ILE A 30 14.76 18.73 26.49
CA ILE A 30 13.68 18.13 25.66
C ILE A 30 12.35 18.05 26.43
N THR A 31 12.41 18.19 27.75
CA THR A 31 11.30 18.52 28.66
C THR A 31 11.69 19.78 29.45
N ARG A 32 11.66 20.95 28.80
CA ARG A 32 11.65 22.22 29.55
C ARG A 32 10.27 22.46 30.14
N CYS A 33 10.01 21.79 31.24
CA CYS A 33 9.25 22.39 32.31
C CYS A 33 10.27 22.79 33.36
N SER A 34 10.44 24.09 33.62
CA SER A 34 10.92 24.51 34.94
C SER A 34 10.05 23.78 35.97
N SER A 35 10.61 23.41 37.11
CA SER A 35 9.98 22.65 38.20
C SER A 35 8.61 23.14 38.70
N GLU A 36 8.09 24.22 38.11
CA GLU A 36 6.73 24.72 38.16
C GLU A 36 6.26 25.03 36.73
N CYS A 37 5.74 24.03 36.00
CA CYS A 37 5.13 24.30 34.69
C CYS A 37 3.71 24.84 34.92
N PRO A 38 3.40 26.09 34.54
CA PRO A 38 2.11 26.70 34.86
C PRO A 38 0.93 26.11 34.05
N PHE A 39 1.22 25.23 33.08
CA PHE A 39 0.26 24.49 32.24
C PHE A 39 0.93 23.27 31.60
N SER A 40 0.13 22.32 31.11
CA SER A 40 0.58 21.21 30.27
C SER A 40 -0.40 20.93 29.15
N VAL A 41 0.12 20.50 27.99
CA VAL A 41 -0.67 20.08 26.84
C VAL A 41 -0.27 18.66 26.48
N LYS A 42 -1.25 17.75 26.43
CA LYS A 42 -1.05 16.34 26.06
C LYS A 42 -1.77 16.04 24.76
N ILE A 43 -1.22 15.10 24.00
CA ILE A 43 -1.86 14.60 22.78
C ILE A 43 -1.95 13.08 22.78
N ARG A 44 -2.99 12.57 22.12
CA ARG A 44 -3.19 11.16 21.85
C ARG A 44 -3.84 10.98 20.48
N VAL A 45 -3.21 10.21 19.59
CA VAL A 45 -3.86 9.82 18.33
C VAL A 45 -4.89 8.74 18.66
N LEU A 46 -6.15 8.96 18.30
CA LEU A 46 -7.23 8.01 18.50
C LEU A 46 -7.30 7.02 17.33
N PRO A 47 -7.92 5.83 17.53
CA PRO A 47 -8.21 4.88 16.45
C PRO A 47 -8.82 5.59 15.23
N SER A 48 -8.06 5.64 14.13
CA SER A 48 -8.43 6.38 12.93
C SER A 48 -8.00 5.62 11.68
N THR A 49 -8.76 5.78 10.60
CA THR A 49 -8.39 5.26 9.28
C THR A 49 -8.16 6.42 8.31
N LEU A 50 -7.00 6.43 7.67
CA LEU A 50 -6.67 7.37 6.61
C LEU A 50 -6.61 6.64 5.27
N THR A 51 -7.68 6.76 4.49
CA THR A 51 -7.81 6.22 3.14
C THR A 51 -7.58 7.35 2.14
N PRO A 52 -6.51 7.31 1.33
CA PRO A 52 -6.25 8.37 0.36
C PRO A 52 -7.45 8.58 -0.57
N LEU A 53 -7.84 9.85 -0.73
CA LEU A 53 -8.94 10.31 -1.58
C LEU A 53 -10.32 9.73 -1.23
N GLU A 54 -10.51 9.21 -0.02
CA GLU A 54 -11.72 8.52 0.44
C GLU A 54 -12.15 7.38 -0.50
N LEU A 55 -11.17 6.70 -1.12
CA LEU A 55 -11.44 5.59 -2.03
C LEU A 55 -12.25 4.49 -1.35
N GLU A 56 -13.09 3.83 -2.14
CA GLU A 56 -14.00 2.80 -1.67
C GLU A 56 -13.28 1.46 -1.47
N ALA A 57 -13.77 0.66 -0.53
CA ALA A 57 -13.32 -0.71 -0.31
C ALA A 57 -13.87 -1.68 -1.37
N PHE A 58 -13.33 -2.90 -1.40
CA PHE A 58 -13.86 -3.97 -2.25
C PHE A 58 -15.27 -4.38 -1.83
N ASN A 59 -16.20 -4.40 -2.78
CA ASN A 59 -17.56 -4.85 -2.56
C ASN A 59 -17.67 -6.37 -2.72
N ILE A 60 -17.39 -7.10 -1.64
CA ILE A 60 -17.45 -8.57 -1.63
C ILE A 60 -18.86 -9.10 -1.93
N GLU A 61 -19.90 -8.44 -1.43
CA GLU A 61 -21.29 -8.87 -1.63
C GLU A 61 -21.70 -8.78 -3.11
N ALA A 62 -21.35 -7.68 -3.78
CA ALA A 62 -21.61 -7.52 -5.21
C ALA A 62 -20.83 -8.55 -6.04
N TRP A 63 -19.57 -8.82 -5.67
CA TRP A 63 -18.77 -9.86 -6.32
C TRP A 63 -19.39 -11.24 -6.15
N GLU A 64 -19.72 -11.65 -4.93
CA GLU A 64 -20.27 -12.98 -4.64
C GLU A 64 -21.66 -13.16 -5.25
N THR A 65 -22.48 -12.10 -5.26
CA THR A 65 -23.78 -12.10 -5.93
C THR A 65 -23.61 -12.37 -7.43
N TRP A 66 -22.68 -11.66 -8.08
CA TRP A 66 -22.39 -11.91 -9.49
C TRP A 66 -21.78 -13.29 -9.72
N TYR A 67 -20.82 -13.72 -8.89
CA TYR A 67 -20.08 -14.96 -9.08
C TYR A 67 -21.00 -16.18 -8.94
N ASN A 68 -21.93 -16.16 -7.98
CA ASN A 68 -22.84 -17.26 -7.68
C ASN A 68 -24.14 -17.27 -8.52
N ASP A 69 -24.44 -16.21 -9.27
CA ASP A 69 -25.61 -16.18 -10.16
C ASP A 69 -25.34 -16.95 -11.46
N GLU A 70 -25.70 -18.23 -11.51
CA GLU A 70 -25.49 -19.10 -12.68
C GLU A 70 -26.20 -18.62 -13.97
N GLN A 71 -27.25 -17.81 -13.85
CA GLN A 71 -28.00 -17.29 -15.00
C GLN A 71 -27.32 -16.08 -15.62
N ASN A 72 -26.50 -15.35 -14.84
CA ASN A 72 -25.78 -14.19 -15.33
C ASN A 72 -24.50 -14.57 -16.07
N THR A 73 -24.54 -14.52 -17.39
CA THR A 73 -23.38 -14.81 -18.23
C THR A 73 -22.52 -13.58 -18.54
N LYS A 74 -22.96 -12.38 -18.15
CA LYS A 74 -22.26 -11.14 -18.48
C LYS A 74 -20.93 -11.01 -17.74
N PRO A 75 -19.95 -10.29 -18.31
CA PRO A 75 -18.72 -9.96 -17.60
C PRO A 75 -18.98 -9.20 -16.31
N TYR A 76 -18.16 -9.46 -15.29
CA TYR A 76 -18.24 -8.69 -14.05
C TYR A 76 -17.83 -7.25 -14.29
N VAL A 77 -18.67 -6.33 -13.82
CA VAL A 77 -18.38 -4.90 -13.73
C VAL A 77 -18.23 -4.57 -12.25
N PRO A 78 -17.04 -4.15 -11.80
CA PRO A 78 -16.82 -3.85 -10.39
C PRO A 78 -17.74 -2.77 -9.85
N VAL A 79 -18.29 -3.01 -8.66
CA VAL A 79 -19.12 -2.06 -7.93
C VAL A 79 -18.32 -1.53 -6.72
N PRO A 80 -18.26 -0.21 -6.48
CA PRO A 80 -17.63 0.33 -5.28
C PRO A 80 -18.26 -0.22 -4.00
N GLY A 81 -17.43 -0.47 -2.97
CA GLY A 81 -17.88 -0.86 -1.64
C GLY A 81 -18.09 0.33 -0.73
N GLU A 82 -17.87 0.12 0.57
CA GLU A 82 -17.95 1.18 1.56
C GLU A 82 -16.89 2.26 1.32
N LYS A 83 -17.31 3.52 1.44
CA LYS A 83 -16.42 4.67 1.28
C LYS A 83 -15.38 4.71 2.40
N GLY A 84 -14.11 4.87 2.04
CA GLY A 84 -13.03 5.00 3.02
C GLY A 84 -13.14 6.28 3.84
N GLU A 85 -12.72 6.22 5.10
CA GLU A 85 -12.51 7.41 5.92
C GLU A 85 -11.16 8.05 5.59
N GLU A 86 -11.09 9.38 5.52
CA GLU A 86 -9.86 10.15 5.31
C GLU A 86 -9.69 11.16 6.45
N LYS A 87 -9.49 10.64 7.66
CA LYS A 87 -9.33 11.47 8.87
C LYS A 87 -8.40 10.80 9.87
N ILE A 88 -7.67 11.63 10.59
CA ILE A 88 -6.86 11.30 11.75
C ILE A 88 -7.44 12.11 12.90
N THR A 89 -7.98 11.43 13.89
CA THR A 89 -8.53 12.09 15.08
C THR A 89 -7.46 12.16 16.16
N ILE A 90 -7.16 13.37 16.60
CA ILE A 90 -6.18 13.65 17.65
C ILE A 90 -6.93 14.25 18.84
N GLU A 91 -6.80 13.61 19.99
CA GLU A 91 -7.24 14.15 21.26
C GLU A 91 -6.15 15.06 21.84
N ILE A 92 -6.55 16.22 22.34
CA ILE A 92 -5.65 17.23 22.92
C ILE A 92 -6.22 17.62 24.28
N ALA A 93 -5.44 17.39 25.33
CA ALA A 93 -5.80 17.82 26.69
C ALA A 93 -4.98 19.04 27.08
N VAL A 94 -5.65 20.15 27.38
CA VAL A 94 -5.07 21.35 27.98
C VAL A 94 -5.37 21.29 29.46
N GLU A 95 -4.33 21.17 30.28
CA GLU A 95 -4.44 20.98 31.72
C GLU A 95 -3.88 22.19 32.50
N GLN A 96 -4.23 22.26 33.78
CA GLN A 96 -3.81 23.26 34.78
C GLN A 96 -4.21 24.72 34.49
N ARG A 97 -4.03 25.23 33.26
CA ARG A 97 -4.40 26.60 32.86
C ARG A 97 -4.71 26.70 31.36
N ALA A 98 -5.56 27.66 31.01
CA ALA A 98 -5.83 28.04 29.63
C ALA A 98 -4.56 28.56 28.92
N VAL A 99 -4.46 28.27 27.63
CA VAL A 99 -3.40 28.77 26.74
C VAL A 99 -3.93 29.88 25.84
N GLU A 100 -3.09 30.88 25.51
CA GLU A 100 -3.45 31.97 24.60
C GLU A 100 -3.34 31.57 23.13
N SER A 101 -2.53 30.56 22.83
CA SER A 101 -2.46 29.92 21.52
C SER A 101 -2.12 28.45 21.68
N LEU A 102 -2.77 27.62 20.87
CA LEU A 102 -2.49 26.19 20.77
C LEU A 102 -2.05 25.89 19.34
N TYR A 103 -0.95 25.16 19.20
CA TYR A 103 -0.47 24.65 17.93
C TYR A 103 -0.40 23.14 17.96
N VAL A 104 -0.64 22.53 16.80
CA VAL A 104 -0.23 21.16 16.52
C VAL A 104 0.76 21.19 15.38
N GLU A 105 1.84 20.43 15.52
CA GLU A 105 2.94 20.39 14.57
C GLU A 105 3.18 18.96 14.13
N ILE A 106 3.44 18.80 12.83
CA ILE A 106 4.04 17.59 12.30
C ILE A 106 5.52 17.87 12.15
N ILE A 107 6.34 17.04 12.80
CA ILE A 107 7.78 17.23 12.88
C ILE A 107 8.52 15.97 12.46
N ARG A 108 9.76 16.13 12.06
CA ARG A 108 10.71 15.03 11.85
C ARG A 108 11.88 15.17 12.81
N ILE A 109 12.18 14.12 13.56
CA ILE A 109 13.33 14.09 14.47
C ILE A 109 14.34 13.09 13.94
N ALA A 110 15.49 13.56 13.46
CA ALA A 110 16.53 12.66 12.99
C ALA A 110 17.11 11.83 14.15
N PRO A 111 17.47 10.55 13.92
CA PRO A 111 17.98 9.65 14.97
C PRO A 111 19.23 10.17 15.69
N ASP A 112 20.00 11.05 15.04
CA ASP A 112 21.30 11.57 15.47
C ASP A 112 21.27 13.02 15.98
N THR A 113 20.15 13.74 15.80
CA THR A 113 19.99 15.15 16.19
C THR A 113 18.68 15.40 16.92
N VAL A 114 18.56 14.82 18.12
CA VAL A 114 17.39 14.92 19.01
C VAL A 114 17.05 16.38 19.42
N LYS A 115 17.97 17.32 19.22
CA LYS A 115 17.84 18.73 19.65
C LYS A 115 17.13 19.67 18.68
N SER A 116 16.88 19.27 17.44
CA SER A 116 16.23 20.14 16.44
C SER A 116 15.44 19.32 15.43
N GLY A 117 14.19 19.00 15.76
CA GLY A 117 13.27 18.42 14.80
C GLY A 117 12.90 19.42 13.72
N GLU A 118 12.91 19.00 12.45
CA GLU A 118 12.39 19.79 11.33
C GLU A 118 10.87 19.92 11.48
N ILE A 119 10.33 21.14 11.50
CA ILE A 119 8.89 21.37 11.49
C ILE A 119 8.40 21.26 10.05
N LEU A 120 7.66 20.19 9.73
CA LEU A 120 7.08 19.97 8.41
C LEU A 120 5.83 20.83 8.21
N LYS A 121 5.01 20.96 9.26
CA LYS A 121 3.80 21.78 9.27
C LYS A 121 3.45 22.20 10.69
N ARG A 122 2.94 23.42 10.83
CA ARG A 122 2.32 23.94 12.06
C ARG A 122 0.89 24.35 11.75
N PHE A 123 -0.03 23.84 12.55
CA PHE A 123 -1.45 24.18 12.58
C PHE A 123 -1.70 25.02 13.83
N GLN A 124 -2.31 26.19 13.69
CA GLN A 124 -2.80 26.94 14.84
C GLN A 124 -4.26 26.57 15.07
N LEU A 125 -4.60 26.14 16.27
CA LEU A 125 -5.93 25.63 16.60
C LEU A 125 -6.67 26.58 17.54
N ALA A 126 -7.97 26.68 17.34
CA ALA A 126 -8.90 27.41 18.20
C ALA A 126 -10.17 26.59 18.46
N PRO A 127 -10.90 26.85 19.56
CA PRO A 127 -12.19 26.21 19.80
C PRO A 127 -13.20 26.58 18.73
N SER A 128 -13.97 25.61 18.25
CA SER A 128 -15.12 25.86 17.37
C SER A 128 -16.43 25.71 18.14
N ASP A 129 -16.82 24.45 18.43
CA ASP A 129 -18.05 24.09 19.14
C ASP A 129 -17.79 22.90 20.10
N GLY A 130 -18.26 23.02 21.34
CA GLY A 130 -18.10 21.97 22.35
C GLY A 130 -16.63 21.64 22.61
N GLN A 131 -16.29 20.35 22.58
CA GLN A 131 -14.92 19.84 22.76
C GLN A 131 -14.20 19.61 21.41
N ARG A 132 -14.40 20.50 20.43
CA ARG A 132 -13.74 20.42 19.11
C ARG A 132 -12.80 21.60 18.87
N LEU A 133 -11.72 21.31 18.16
CA LEU A 133 -10.74 22.28 17.69
C LEU A 133 -10.73 22.29 16.16
N THR A 134 -10.56 23.48 15.60
CA THR A 134 -10.35 23.70 14.16
C THR A 134 -9.20 24.66 13.94
N GLU A 135 -8.67 24.72 12.73
CA GLU A 135 -7.64 25.72 12.38
C GLU A 135 -8.18 27.14 12.57
N GLY A 136 -7.47 27.95 13.34
CA GLY A 136 -7.91 29.29 13.72
C GLY A 136 -7.03 29.93 14.79
N LYS A 137 -7.27 31.21 15.06
CA LYS A 137 -6.58 31.97 16.11
C LYS A 137 -7.50 32.12 17.31
N GLY A 138 -7.01 31.78 18.50
CA GLY A 138 -7.75 31.96 19.74
C GLY A 138 -7.11 31.23 20.91
N GLY A 139 -7.48 31.64 22.12
CA GLY A 139 -7.11 30.92 23.34
C GLY A 139 -7.92 29.64 23.50
N VAL A 140 -7.34 28.66 24.19
CA VAL A 140 -7.97 27.38 24.48
C VAL A 140 -8.03 27.21 26.01
N ALA A 141 -9.24 27.03 26.52
CA ALA A 141 -9.47 26.82 27.95
C ALA A 141 -8.96 25.43 28.39
N VAL A 142 -8.92 25.22 29.71
CA VAL A 142 -8.65 23.88 30.27
C VAL A 142 -9.76 22.94 29.83
N GLY A 143 -9.38 21.78 29.29
CA GLY A 143 -10.32 20.81 28.78
C GLY A 143 -9.67 19.74 27.90
N ILE A 144 -10.48 18.75 27.53
CA ILE A 144 -10.12 17.72 26.55
C ILE A 144 -10.86 18.06 25.27
N TYR A 145 -10.12 18.08 24.17
CA TYR A 145 -10.61 18.47 22.86
C TYR A 145 -10.24 17.43 21.80
N ARG A 146 -10.96 17.45 20.68
CA ARG A 146 -10.66 16.67 19.48
C ARG A 146 -10.36 17.58 18.30
N TRP A 147 -9.32 17.23 17.57
CA TRP A 147 -8.98 17.81 16.29
C TRP A 147 -8.95 16.71 15.23
N GLU A 148 -9.49 16.99 14.06
CA GLU A 148 -9.48 16.07 12.92
C GLU A 148 -8.56 16.64 11.83
N TRP A 149 -7.67 15.80 11.32
CA TRP A 149 -6.72 16.14 10.27
C TRP A 149 -6.81 15.11 9.15
N ASP A 150 -6.75 15.55 7.89
CA ASP A 150 -6.85 14.68 6.72
C ASP A 150 -5.51 14.03 6.30
N GLY A 151 -4.44 14.23 7.06
CA GLY A 151 -3.11 13.67 6.77
C GLY A 151 -2.29 14.44 5.73
N TYR A 152 -2.82 15.52 5.13
CA TYR A 152 -2.12 16.29 4.11
C TYR A 152 -1.27 17.39 4.73
N ILE A 153 -0.05 17.53 4.22
CA ILE A 153 0.87 18.64 4.51
C ILE A 153 1.02 19.45 3.23
N ASN A 154 0.49 20.67 3.23
CA ASN A 154 0.55 21.58 2.07
C ASN A 154 0.06 20.89 0.78
N GLU A 155 -1.17 20.36 0.79
CA GLU A 155 -1.79 19.61 -0.32
C GLU A 155 -1.15 18.25 -0.68
N VAL A 156 -0.16 17.78 0.10
CA VAL A 156 0.53 16.52 -0.15
C VAL A 156 0.32 15.52 0.99
N LEU A 157 -0.25 14.36 0.67
CA LEU A 157 -0.23 13.19 1.53
C LEU A 157 0.92 12.28 1.10
N ASP A 158 1.78 11.90 2.04
CA ASP A 158 2.90 10.99 1.81
C ASP A 158 2.84 9.87 2.85
N THR A 159 2.33 8.70 2.45
CA THR A 159 2.12 7.58 3.38
C THR A 159 3.44 7.01 3.88
N LYS A 160 4.49 7.04 3.06
CA LYS A 160 5.83 6.57 3.44
C LYS A 160 6.39 7.42 4.57
N ARG A 161 6.21 8.75 4.47
CA ARG A 161 6.60 9.70 5.50
C ARG A 161 5.80 9.52 6.78
N LEU A 162 4.48 9.32 6.69
CA LEU A 162 3.67 9.09 7.88
C LEU A 162 4.10 7.78 8.57
N LYS A 163 4.36 6.69 7.83
CA LYS A 163 4.87 5.42 8.37
C LYS A 163 6.29 5.50 8.97
N ASP A 164 7.05 6.55 8.68
CA ASP A 164 8.43 6.69 9.10
C ASP A 164 8.51 6.92 10.62
N GLU A 165 9.40 6.17 11.28
CA GLU A 165 9.55 6.20 12.74
C GLU A 165 10.08 7.53 13.26
N THR A 166 10.63 8.37 12.38
CA THR A 166 11.15 9.70 12.68
C THR A 166 10.10 10.81 12.53
N THR A 167 8.89 10.50 12.04
CA THR A 167 7.80 11.47 11.87
C THR A 167 6.86 11.43 13.07
N TYR A 168 6.59 12.61 13.65
CA TYR A 168 5.80 12.74 14.87
C TYR A 168 4.77 13.87 14.78
N VAL A 169 3.72 13.75 15.59
CA VAL A 169 2.82 14.85 15.93
C VAL A 169 3.19 15.42 17.29
N ARG A 170 3.10 16.75 17.45
CA ARG A 170 3.43 17.49 18.68
C ARG A 170 2.39 18.58 18.93
N ALA A 171 1.91 18.74 20.17
CA ALA A 171 1.18 19.95 20.55
C ALA A 171 2.08 20.95 21.27
N VAL A 172 1.79 22.24 21.08
CA VAL A 172 2.52 23.35 21.68
C VAL A 172 1.49 24.37 22.19
N GLY A 173 1.41 24.55 23.50
CA GLY A 173 0.62 25.62 24.11
C GLY A 173 1.50 26.84 24.40
N VAL A 174 0.96 28.04 24.26
CA VAL A 174 1.67 29.30 24.51
C VAL A 174 0.86 30.19 25.46
N ILE A 175 1.52 30.78 26.46
CA ILE A 175 0.96 31.77 27.39
C ILE A 175 1.84 33.03 27.38
N GLY A 176 1.25 34.20 27.13
CA GLY A 176 1.93 35.50 27.12
C GLY A 176 2.57 35.87 25.78
N SER A 177 3.11 37.11 25.71
CA SER A 177 3.64 37.72 24.48
C SER A 177 5.03 37.24 24.05
N ALA A 178 5.65 36.30 24.77
CA ALA A 178 6.98 35.80 24.47
C ALA A 178 6.90 34.36 23.98
N PHE A 179 7.34 34.11 22.74
CA PHE A 179 7.91 32.83 22.34
C PHE A 179 9.12 32.55 23.24
N ARG A 180 8.87 32.00 24.43
CA ARG A 180 9.84 31.14 25.09
C ARG A 180 9.35 29.73 24.81
N ASP A 181 10.22 28.84 24.34
CA ASP A 181 9.93 27.48 23.89
C ASP A 181 9.47 26.53 25.03
N ASP A 182 8.63 27.03 25.93
CA ASP A 182 8.40 26.49 27.27
C ASP A 182 6.94 26.01 27.41
N ALA A 183 6.71 24.76 26.99
CA ALA A 183 5.79 23.77 27.58
C ALA A 183 5.58 22.63 26.57
N VAL A 184 6.57 21.75 26.49
CA VAL A 184 6.62 20.61 25.57
C VAL A 184 6.39 19.33 26.36
N GLN A 185 5.38 18.53 26.02
CA GLN A 185 5.36 17.11 26.38
C GLN A 185 5.35 16.27 25.11
N LEU A 186 6.47 15.56 24.90
CA LEU A 186 6.66 14.63 23.80
C LEU A 186 5.97 13.31 24.13
N LEU A 187 4.80 13.10 23.53
CA LEU A 187 4.33 11.76 23.25
C LEU A 187 4.51 11.55 21.74
N ALA A 188 5.75 11.22 21.41
CA ALA A 188 6.13 10.66 20.14
C ALA A 188 5.40 9.31 19.97
N GLN A 189 4.17 9.33 19.46
CA GLN A 189 3.64 8.14 18.78
C GLN A 189 4.20 8.19 17.37
N PRO A 190 5.23 7.40 17.02
CA PRO A 190 5.46 7.15 15.60
C PRO A 190 4.15 6.57 15.06
N PHE A 191 3.76 6.87 13.82
CA PHE A 191 2.58 6.23 13.23
C PHE A 191 2.80 4.72 12.96
N LYS A 192 3.75 4.07 13.65
CA LYS A 192 4.41 2.78 13.37
C LYS A 192 3.48 1.56 13.32
N GLU A 193 2.27 1.64 13.88
CA GLU A 193 1.28 0.57 13.74
C GLU A 193 0.49 0.61 12.42
N CYS A 194 0.87 1.49 11.49
CA CYS A 194 0.41 1.58 10.11
C CYS A 194 0.81 0.38 9.25
N ALA A 195 0.26 -0.81 9.51
CA ALA A 195 0.41 -1.92 8.58
C ALA A 195 -0.85 -2.77 8.58
N GLU A 196 -1.90 -2.24 7.97
CA GLU A 196 -2.99 -2.99 7.31
C GLU A 196 -3.54 -2.08 6.20
N PRO A 197 -3.81 -2.57 4.98
CA PRO A 197 -3.79 -3.97 4.56
C PRO A 197 -2.40 -4.48 4.14
N VAL A 198 -1.46 -3.63 3.71
CA VAL A 198 -0.12 -4.06 3.24
C VAL A 198 1.01 -3.08 3.59
N ASP A 199 2.25 -3.55 3.65
CA ASP A 199 3.46 -2.76 3.95
C ASP A 199 4.37 -2.50 2.72
N TRP A 200 4.01 -3.08 1.57
CA TRP A 200 4.78 -3.02 0.32
C TRP A 200 4.31 -1.97 -0.70
N LEU A 201 3.34 -1.12 -0.30
CA LEU A 201 2.90 0.04 -1.07
C LEU A 201 3.01 1.30 -0.24
N ASP A 202 3.47 2.35 -0.91
CA ASP A 202 3.30 3.73 -0.44
C ASP A 202 2.84 4.63 -1.57
N VAL A 203 2.05 5.64 -1.22
CA VAL A 203 1.58 6.65 -2.16
C VAL A 203 1.95 8.04 -1.69
N ARG A 204 2.26 8.87 -2.67
CA ARG A 204 2.30 10.32 -2.53
C ARG A 204 1.19 10.91 -3.37
N VAL A 205 0.14 11.41 -2.72
CA VAL A 205 -0.98 12.12 -3.37
C VAL A 205 -0.71 13.61 -3.30
N ASP A 206 -0.70 14.27 -4.45
CA ASP A 206 -0.56 15.71 -4.57
C ASP A 206 -1.85 16.31 -5.12
N ARG A 207 -2.64 16.96 -4.24
CA ARG A 207 -3.93 17.55 -4.60
C ARG A 207 -3.79 18.79 -5.49
N GLY A 208 -2.67 19.50 -5.38
CA GLY A 208 -2.36 20.68 -6.18
C GLY A 208 -1.94 20.31 -7.60
N ALA A 209 -1.02 19.35 -7.72
CA ALA A 209 -0.53 18.87 -9.01
C ALA A 209 -1.48 17.86 -9.69
N LYS A 210 -2.48 17.31 -8.96
CA LYS A 210 -3.38 16.25 -9.43
C LYS A 210 -2.63 14.99 -9.86
N THR A 211 -1.64 14.60 -9.06
CA THR A 211 -0.81 13.41 -9.31
C THR A 211 -0.80 12.46 -8.12
N ILE A 212 -0.63 11.18 -8.41
CA ILE A 212 -0.37 10.13 -7.42
C ILE A 212 0.87 9.37 -7.86
N ASP A 213 1.93 9.44 -7.07
CA ASP A 213 3.10 8.58 -7.24
C ASP A 213 2.96 7.37 -6.32
N VAL A 214 2.99 6.17 -6.90
CA VAL A 214 2.96 4.91 -6.15
C VAL A 214 4.37 4.32 -6.13
N GLU A 215 4.94 4.13 -4.95
CA GLU A 215 6.12 3.30 -4.75
C GLU A 215 5.65 1.86 -4.47
N TRP A 216 5.94 0.95 -5.40
CA TRP A 216 5.58 -0.45 -5.28
C TRP A 216 6.82 -1.30 -5.04
N ARG A 217 6.99 -1.77 -3.81
CA ARG A 217 8.10 -2.65 -3.42
C ARG A 217 7.84 -4.06 -3.90
N VAL A 218 8.68 -4.55 -4.81
CA VAL A 218 8.59 -5.89 -5.38
C VAL A 218 9.86 -6.68 -5.10
N ALA A 219 9.71 -8.00 -5.02
CA ALA A 219 10.81 -8.94 -4.85
C ALA A 219 10.78 -9.98 -5.96
N PHE A 220 11.95 -10.46 -6.35
CA PHE A 220 12.12 -11.50 -7.35
C PHE A 220 13.06 -12.56 -6.81
N ASP A 221 12.70 -13.83 -7.01
CA ASP A 221 13.55 -14.96 -6.66
C ASP A 221 14.20 -15.53 -7.93
N ASP A 222 15.47 -15.90 -7.81
CA ASP A 222 16.16 -16.58 -8.90
C ASP A 222 15.71 -18.04 -8.99
N GLY A 223 14.95 -18.37 -10.03
CA GLY A 223 14.48 -19.72 -10.29
C GLY A 223 15.51 -20.65 -10.94
N GLY A 224 16.81 -20.33 -10.85
CA GLY A 224 17.90 -21.14 -11.41
C GLY A 224 18.49 -20.57 -12.70
N VAL A 225 18.29 -19.27 -12.95
CA VAL A 225 18.82 -18.52 -14.10
C VAL A 225 20.30 -18.25 -13.92
N SER A 226 20.74 -17.80 -12.73
CA SER A 226 22.17 -17.46 -12.52
C SER A 226 23.11 -18.67 -12.65
N GLY A 227 22.59 -19.89 -12.48
CA GLY A 227 23.35 -21.13 -12.69
C GLY A 227 23.36 -21.66 -14.13
N LYS A 228 22.64 -21.02 -15.05
CA LYS A 228 22.43 -21.47 -16.44
C LYS A 228 22.69 -20.38 -17.48
N ALA A 229 23.02 -19.16 -17.06
CA ALA A 229 23.28 -18.05 -17.96
C ALA A 229 24.46 -18.36 -18.89
N ASN A 230 24.21 -18.31 -20.20
CA ASN A 230 25.22 -18.28 -21.24
C ASN A 230 25.02 -16.98 -22.08
N ALA A 231 25.83 -16.75 -23.11
CA ALA A 231 25.77 -15.51 -23.89
C ALA A 231 24.40 -15.22 -24.54
N ASP A 232 23.57 -16.25 -24.74
CA ASP A 232 22.31 -16.17 -25.45
C ASP A 232 21.08 -16.17 -24.52
N THR A 233 21.26 -16.42 -23.23
CA THR A 233 20.18 -16.47 -22.23
C THR A 233 20.26 -15.25 -21.30
N PRO A 234 19.15 -14.50 -21.08
CA PRO A 234 19.17 -13.35 -20.17
C PRO A 234 19.57 -13.76 -18.75
N SER A 235 20.36 -12.90 -18.11
CA SER A 235 20.73 -13.10 -16.71
C SER A 235 19.53 -12.85 -15.78
N PHE A 236 19.63 -13.27 -14.52
CA PHE A 236 18.63 -12.92 -13.51
C PHE A 236 18.49 -11.39 -13.34
N GLU A 237 19.58 -10.64 -13.50
CA GLU A 237 19.54 -9.18 -13.46
C GLU A 237 18.77 -8.60 -14.65
N ASP A 238 18.94 -9.17 -15.86
CA ASP A 238 18.20 -8.75 -17.05
C ASP A 238 16.70 -9.03 -16.90
N LEU A 239 16.33 -10.21 -16.41
CA LEU A 239 14.93 -10.55 -16.13
C LEU A 239 14.35 -9.63 -15.05
N THR A 240 15.13 -9.30 -14.02
CA THR A 240 14.70 -8.36 -12.98
C THR A 240 14.41 -6.99 -13.56
N LYS A 241 15.28 -6.46 -14.43
CA LYS A 241 15.06 -5.17 -15.11
C LYS A 241 13.81 -5.22 -16.00
N LEU A 242 13.66 -6.27 -16.80
CA LEU A 242 12.48 -6.45 -17.65
C LEU A 242 11.19 -6.53 -16.83
N ALA A 243 11.19 -7.23 -15.69
CA ALA A 243 10.00 -7.31 -14.83
C ALA A 243 9.60 -5.94 -14.27
N LEU A 244 10.58 -5.14 -13.80
CA LEU A 244 10.35 -3.77 -13.34
C LEU A 244 9.83 -2.86 -14.47
N GLU A 245 10.42 -2.96 -15.66
CA GLU A 245 9.98 -2.22 -16.85
C GLU A 245 8.55 -2.61 -17.25
N GLY A 246 8.23 -3.90 -17.20
CA GLY A 246 6.89 -4.43 -17.45
C GLY A 246 5.87 -3.85 -16.49
N ILE A 247 6.13 -3.92 -15.18
CA ILE A 247 5.23 -3.34 -14.17
C ILE A 247 5.03 -1.84 -14.44
N LYS A 248 6.11 -1.08 -14.63
CA LYS A 248 6.05 0.37 -14.91
C LYS A 248 5.31 0.70 -16.21
N LYS A 249 5.41 -0.15 -17.22
CA LYS A 249 4.77 0.03 -18.53
C LYS A 249 3.29 -0.27 -18.47
N HIS A 250 2.89 -1.32 -17.78
CA HIS A 250 1.51 -1.83 -17.80
C HIS A 250 0.65 -1.28 -16.64
N TRP A 251 1.26 -0.81 -15.55
CA TRP A 251 0.58 -0.16 -14.44
C TRP A 251 0.74 1.36 -14.46
N GLY A 252 -0.38 2.07 -14.37
CA GLY A 252 -0.45 3.52 -14.40
C GLY A 252 -1.62 3.99 -15.26
N GLY A 253 -1.96 5.28 -15.15
CA GLY A 253 -3.09 5.84 -15.87
C GLY A 253 -3.73 7.00 -15.11
N GLN A 254 -5.05 6.98 -14.99
CA GLN A 254 -5.81 8.04 -14.34
C GLN A 254 -6.89 7.43 -13.45
N ILE A 255 -7.13 8.04 -12.28
CA ILE A 255 -8.29 7.73 -11.44
C ILE A 255 -9.18 8.94 -11.27
N ASN A 256 -10.48 8.72 -11.22
CA ASN A 256 -11.49 9.75 -11.03
C ASN A 256 -12.17 9.54 -9.67
N THR A 257 -12.19 10.59 -8.86
CA THR A 257 -12.77 10.58 -7.52
C THR A 257 -13.69 11.79 -7.34
N ALA A 258 -14.49 11.80 -6.28
CA ALA A 258 -15.24 13.00 -5.89
C ALA A 258 -14.32 14.22 -5.61
N LYS A 259 -13.04 13.97 -5.27
CA LYS A 259 -12.01 14.99 -5.01
C LYS A 259 -11.22 15.40 -6.25
N GLY A 260 -11.64 14.95 -7.44
CA GLY A 260 -11.04 15.28 -8.73
C GLY A 260 -10.42 14.09 -9.45
N SER A 261 -9.80 14.39 -10.59
CA SER A 261 -9.10 13.43 -11.44
C SER A 261 -7.60 13.51 -11.18
N TYR A 262 -6.94 12.35 -11.06
CA TYR A 262 -5.53 12.25 -10.70
C TYR A 262 -4.76 11.34 -11.65
N ALA A 263 -3.63 11.81 -12.18
CA ALA A 263 -2.71 10.99 -12.94
C ALA A 263 -1.91 10.09 -12.00
N VAL A 264 -1.95 8.78 -12.23
CA VAL A 264 -1.29 7.76 -11.41
C VAL A 264 -0.03 7.26 -12.10
N LYS A 265 1.11 7.40 -11.44
CA LYS A 265 2.40 6.89 -11.87
C LYS A 265 2.86 5.79 -10.91
N VAL A 266 3.08 4.60 -11.44
CA VAL A 266 3.57 3.46 -10.67
C VAL A 266 5.08 3.32 -10.85
N ASN A 267 5.80 3.29 -9.73
CA ASN A 267 7.25 3.19 -9.66
C ASN A 267 7.60 1.90 -8.90
N PRO A 268 7.81 0.77 -9.60
CA PRO A 268 8.25 -0.45 -8.96
C PRO A 268 9.72 -0.31 -8.49
N VAL A 269 10.00 -0.76 -7.27
CA VAL A 269 11.33 -0.73 -6.66
C VAL A 269 11.66 -2.10 -6.10
N LEU A 270 12.90 -2.55 -6.29
CA LEU A 270 13.38 -3.77 -5.66
C LEU A 270 13.48 -3.56 -4.16
N ALA A 271 12.94 -4.51 -3.40
CA ALA A 271 13.04 -4.51 -1.95
C ALA A 271 13.19 -5.95 -1.44
N THR A 272 14.02 -6.12 -0.41
CA THR A 272 14.19 -7.38 0.32
C THR A 272 13.36 -7.44 1.60
N GLU A 273 12.83 -6.29 2.04
CA GLU A 273 11.96 -6.15 3.20
C GLU A 273 10.71 -5.36 2.80
N LYS A 274 9.58 -5.65 3.47
CA LYS A 274 8.28 -5.02 3.18
C LYS A 274 8.00 -5.01 1.67
N ALA A 275 8.25 -6.13 1.02
CA ALA A 275 8.04 -6.32 -0.41
C ALA A 275 6.79 -7.16 -0.64
N ALA A 276 6.15 -6.94 -1.80
CA ALA A 276 5.09 -7.82 -2.27
C ALA A 276 5.62 -9.27 -2.35
N PRO A 277 4.75 -10.29 -2.25
CA PRO A 277 5.15 -11.68 -2.45
C PRO A 277 6.01 -11.83 -3.71
N SER A 278 7.16 -12.49 -3.56
CA SER A 278 8.15 -12.57 -4.62
C SER A 278 7.66 -13.34 -5.84
N LEU A 279 8.12 -12.92 -7.02
CA LEU A 279 7.95 -13.68 -8.25
C LEU A 279 9.23 -14.46 -8.57
N THR A 280 9.13 -15.78 -8.72
CA THR A 280 10.28 -16.58 -9.16
C THR A 280 10.47 -16.40 -10.67
N LEU A 281 11.62 -15.88 -11.10
CA LEU A 281 11.91 -15.64 -12.51
C LEU A 281 12.69 -16.83 -13.10
N GLN A 282 12.24 -17.36 -14.24
CA GLN A 282 12.86 -18.50 -14.90
C GLN A 282 12.94 -18.29 -16.42
N VAL A 283 13.88 -18.99 -17.05
CA VAL A 283 14.01 -19.09 -18.51
C VAL A 283 13.52 -20.47 -18.95
N GLU A 284 12.63 -20.51 -19.93
CA GLU A 284 12.19 -21.73 -20.61
C GLU A 284 12.86 -21.84 -21.99
N MET A 285 13.56 -22.94 -22.22
CA MET A 285 14.27 -23.22 -23.48
C MET A 285 13.49 -24.17 -24.41
N GLY A 286 12.42 -24.77 -23.92
CA GLY A 286 11.51 -25.58 -24.71
C GLY A 286 10.69 -24.74 -25.69
N SER A 287 10.23 -25.39 -26.76
CA SER A 287 9.36 -24.77 -27.77
C SER A 287 7.89 -24.70 -27.38
N SER A 288 7.53 -25.20 -26.19
CA SER A 288 6.16 -25.14 -25.69
C SER A 288 5.93 -23.83 -24.92
N TYR A 289 4.73 -23.28 -25.05
CA TYR A 289 4.34 -22.11 -24.29
C TYR A 289 4.05 -22.51 -22.84
N ASN A 290 4.96 -22.17 -21.93
CA ASN A 290 4.78 -22.41 -20.49
C ASN A 290 4.05 -21.25 -19.83
N ARG A 291 2.97 -21.55 -19.13
CA ARG A 291 2.13 -20.55 -18.46
C ARG A 291 2.77 -20.12 -17.14
N SER A 292 2.91 -18.80 -16.95
CA SER A 292 3.24 -18.19 -15.67
C SER A 292 2.06 -18.23 -14.71
N VAL A 293 2.34 -18.20 -13.41
CA VAL A 293 1.33 -18.37 -12.36
C VAL A 293 1.73 -17.59 -11.12
N ASN A 294 0.76 -17.06 -10.38
CA ASN A 294 0.99 -16.49 -9.06
C ASN A 294 -0.03 -16.96 -8.02
N ALA A 295 0.44 -17.75 -7.06
CA ALA A 295 -0.39 -18.29 -5.99
C ALA A 295 -0.38 -17.49 -4.69
N SER A 296 0.13 -16.27 -4.70
CA SER A 296 0.27 -15.38 -3.52
C SER A 296 -1.03 -15.12 -2.73
N CYS A 297 -2.21 -15.42 -3.27
CA CYS A 297 -3.47 -15.33 -2.55
C CYS A 297 -3.77 -16.51 -1.60
N ALA A 298 -2.99 -17.61 -1.62
CA ALA A 298 -3.22 -18.80 -0.78
C ALA A 298 -2.75 -18.62 0.68
N CYS A 299 -2.58 -17.39 1.14
CA CYS A 299 -2.14 -17.05 2.48
C CYS A 299 -3.30 -17.08 3.48
N GLY A 300 -3.50 -18.26 4.08
CA GLY A 300 -4.28 -18.45 5.30
C GLY A 300 -4.37 -19.93 5.72
N THR A 301 -4.74 -20.81 4.79
CA THR A 301 -5.05 -22.22 5.12
C THR A 301 -4.43 -23.24 4.15
N LEU A 302 -4.26 -22.90 2.87
CA LEU A 302 -3.75 -23.82 1.84
C LEU A 302 -2.24 -24.06 1.93
N ALA A 303 -1.45 -23.06 2.30
CA ALA A 303 -0.01 -23.24 2.52
C ALA A 303 0.33 -24.19 3.69
N LYS A 304 -0.60 -24.40 4.65
CA LYS A 304 -0.43 -25.37 5.75
C LYS A 304 -0.89 -26.79 5.36
N LEU A 305 -1.95 -26.92 4.58
CA LEU A 305 -2.43 -28.22 4.07
C LEU A 305 -1.52 -28.81 2.97
N GLY A 306 -0.92 -27.96 2.13
CA GLY A 306 0.01 -28.37 1.07
C GLY A 306 1.36 -28.90 1.56
N ARG A 307 1.73 -28.67 2.83
CA ARG A 307 2.97 -29.25 3.42
C ARG A 307 2.80 -30.70 3.85
N GLY A 308 1.57 -31.20 4.02
CA GLY A 308 1.29 -32.60 4.39
C GLY A 308 0.89 -33.48 3.21
N LEU A 309 0.31 -32.89 2.16
CA LEU A 309 -0.13 -33.58 0.94
C LEU A 309 0.75 -33.16 -0.23
N GLY A 310 1.96 -33.73 -0.27
CA GLY A 310 2.89 -33.73 -1.41
C GLY A 310 3.00 -32.44 -2.22
N ASN A 311 3.87 -31.50 -1.81
CA ASN A 311 4.47 -30.44 -2.64
C ASN A 311 3.54 -29.77 -3.69
N LEU A 312 2.25 -29.60 -3.40
CA LEU A 312 1.30 -29.12 -4.41
C LEU A 312 1.34 -27.58 -4.59
N PHE A 313 1.91 -26.85 -3.62
CA PHE A 313 1.86 -25.38 -3.56
C PHE A 313 3.16 -24.71 -3.06
N SER A 314 4.30 -25.40 -3.07
CA SER A 314 5.58 -24.81 -2.64
C SER A 314 6.34 -24.12 -3.78
N ASP A 315 5.84 -24.17 -5.02
CA ASP A 315 6.56 -23.82 -6.25
C ASP A 315 5.67 -23.10 -7.29
N VAL A 316 4.72 -22.28 -6.80
CA VAL A 316 3.50 -21.86 -7.54
C VAL A 316 3.42 -20.38 -7.89
N THR A 317 4.48 -19.61 -7.63
CA THR A 317 4.59 -18.22 -8.09
C THR A 317 5.81 -18.05 -8.98
N ARG A 318 5.59 -18.05 -10.29
CA ARG A 318 6.63 -18.13 -11.31
C ARG A 318 6.27 -17.33 -12.56
N VAL A 319 7.26 -16.65 -13.11
CA VAL A 319 7.19 -16.00 -14.41
C VAL A 319 8.23 -16.61 -15.35
N TRP A 320 7.78 -17.07 -16.51
CA TRP A 320 8.62 -17.67 -17.54
C TRP A 320 9.02 -16.65 -18.60
N TYR A 321 10.33 -16.54 -18.84
CA TYR A 321 10.87 -15.98 -20.07
C TYR A 321 10.95 -17.09 -21.13
N LEU A 322 10.03 -17.05 -22.09
CA LEU A 322 9.81 -18.12 -23.06
C LEU A 322 10.79 -18.07 -24.24
N GLN A 323 12.08 -18.22 -23.97
CA GLN A 323 13.13 -18.12 -24.97
C GLN A 323 12.95 -19.10 -26.14
N GLY A 324 12.83 -20.40 -25.85
CA GLY A 324 12.75 -21.43 -26.89
C GLY A 324 11.52 -21.31 -27.79
N TYR A 325 10.38 -20.93 -27.20
CA TYR A 325 9.14 -20.69 -27.95
C TYR A 325 9.32 -19.55 -28.95
N TYR A 326 9.83 -18.40 -28.51
CA TYR A 326 9.95 -17.23 -29.37
C TYR A 326 11.14 -17.29 -30.34
N GLU A 327 12.19 -18.05 -30.05
CA GLU A 327 13.22 -18.40 -31.04
C GLU A 327 12.66 -19.21 -32.20
N GLN A 328 11.66 -20.06 -31.94
CA GLN A 328 11.04 -20.89 -32.97
C GLN A 328 9.88 -20.20 -33.72
N TYR A 329 9.06 -19.43 -33.01
CA TYR A 329 7.77 -18.97 -33.52
C TYR A 329 7.59 -17.44 -33.55
N GLY A 330 8.59 -16.67 -33.12
CA GLY A 330 8.49 -15.21 -33.08
C GLY A 330 9.86 -14.54 -33.11
N SER A 331 9.99 -13.48 -32.30
CA SER A 331 11.22 -12.73 -32.17
C SER A 331 11.63 -12.55 -30.71
N LYS A 332 12.91 -12.18 -30.50
CA LYS A 332 13.40 -11.79 -29.18
C LYS A 332 12.62 -10.62 -28.57
N SER A 333 12.11 -9.70 -29.40
CA SER A 333 11.26 -8.61 -28.91
C SER A 333 9.91 -9.12 -28.42
N ASP A 334 9.37 -10.19 -29.00
CA ASP A 334 8.12 -10.79 -28.54
C ASP A 334 8.32 -11.46 -27.19
N ALA A 335 9.44 -12.17 -26.99
CA ALA A 335 9.82 -12.72 -25.69
C ALA A 335 9.93 -11.65 -24.59
N TYR A 336 10.52 -10.49 -24.91
CA TYR A 336 10.56 -9.36 -23.97
C TYR A 336 9.19 -8.79 -23.67
N ASN A 337 8.35 -8.55 -24.69
CA ASN A 337 7.03 -7.99 -24.50
C ASN A 337 6.11 -8.93 -23.71
N ASP A 338 6.19 -10.23 -23.98
CA ASP A 338 5.48 -11.29 -23.25
C ASP A 338 5.90 -11.32 -21.79
N PHE A 339 7.20 -11.44 -21.53
CA PHE A 339 7.71 -11.47 -20.18
C PHE A 339 7.39 -10.19 -19.39
N MET A 340 7.48 -9.01 -20.00
CA MET A 340 7.11 -7.74 -19.38
C MET A 340 5.62 -7.69 -19.01
N MET A 341 4.74 -8.05 -19.94
CA MET A 341 3.29 -8.05 -19.72
C MET A 341 2.92 -9.07 -18.64
N THR A 342 3.44 -10.29 -18.75
CA THR A 342 3.17 -11.36 -17.79
C THR A 342 3.75 -11.06 -16.41
N SER A 343 4.96 -10.49 -16.30
CA SER A 343 5.50 -10.03 -15.01
C SER A 343 4.57 -9.02 -14.35
N ALA A 344 4.04 -8.08 -15.14
CA ALA A 344 3.10 -7.07 -14.63
C ALA A 344 1.75 -7.65 -14.23
N HIS A 345 1.26 -8.65 -14.97
CA HIS A 345 0.05 -9.42 -14.65
C HIS A 345 0.23 -10.19 -13.34
N GLU A 346 1.29 -10.98 -13.25
CA GLU A 346 1.56 -11.80 -12.07
C GLU A 346 1.82 -10.95 -10.83
N ALA A 347 2.49 -9.80 -10.97
CA ALA A 347 2.65 -8.83 -9.89
C ALA A 347 1.31 -8.23 -9.44
N GLY A 348 0.30 -8.17 -10.31
CA GLY A 348 -1.04 -7.70 -10.00
C GLY A 348 -1.85 -8.60 -9.08
N HIS A 349 -1.57 -9.90 -9.05
CA HIS A 349 -2.33 -10.84 -8.22
C HIS A 349 -2.30 -10.52 -6.71
N PRO A 350 -1.14 -10.18 -6.09
CA PRO A 350 -1.08 -9.64 -4.74
C PRO A 350 -1.98 -8.42 -4.50
N VAL A 351 -2.06 -7.48 -5.46
CA VAL A 351 -2.91 -6.28 -5.35
C VAL A 351 -4.38 -6.69 -5.27
N LEU A 352 -4.84 -7.51 -6.22
CA LEU A 352 -6.23 -7.98 -6.26
C LEU A 352 -6.57 -8.82 -5.03
N ALA A 353 -5.66 -9.69 -4.60
CA ALA A 353 -5.86 -10.56 -3.45
C ALA A 353 -5.92 -9.76 -2.13
N SER A 354 -5.03 -8.79 -1.93
CA SER A 354 -5.05 -7.95 -0.73
C SER A 354 -6.26 -7.03 -0.69
N TYR A 355 -6.70 -6.50 -1.84
CA TYR A 355 -7.87 -5.64 -1.90
C TYR A 355 -9.16 -6.42 -1.66
N ALA A 356 -9.28 -7.59 -2.30
CA ALA A 356 -10.41 -8.50 -2.15
C ALA A 356 -10.14 -9.61 -1.13
N TYR A 357 -9.47 -9.32 -0.01
CA TYR A 357 -8.99 -10.34 0.96
C TYR A 357 -10.11 -11.24 1.54
N ARG A 358 -11.36 -10.77 1.52
CA ARG A 358 -12.55 -11.55 1.92
C ARG A 358 -13.03 -12.54 0.86
N SER A 359 -12.64 -12.34 -0.40
CA SER A 359 -12.83 -13.32 -1.46
C SER A 359 -11.82 -14.45 -1.25
N THR A 360 -12.26 -15.52 -0.62
CA THR A 360 -11.40 -16.65 -0.23
C THR A 360 -11.68 -17.90 -1.09
N GLY A 361 -10.83 -18.92 -0.96
CA GLY A 361 -10.97 -20.19 -1.68
C GLY A 361 -10.26 -20.22 -3.03
N LEU A 362 -10.38 -21.35 -3.74
CA LEU A 362 -9.67 -21.62 -4.99
C LEU A 362 -10.20 -20.82 -6.19
N ASN A 363 -11.37 -20.19 -6.05
CA ASN A 363 -12.03 -19.38 -7.07
C ASN A 363 -12.23 -17.92 -6.62
N ASN A 364 -11.27 -17.37 -5.88
CA ASN A 364 -11.34 -15.99 -5.44
C ASN A 364 -11.17 -15.00 -6.59
N TYR A 365 -11.56 -13.75 -6.34
CA TYR A 365 -11.51 -12.63 -7.28
C TYR A 365 -10.20 -12.50 -8.08
N SER A 366 -9.06 -12.72 -7.42
CA SER A 366 -7.74 -12.64 -8.06
C SER A 366 -7.49 -13.82 -9.00
N TRP A 367 -7.73 -15.05 -8.54
CA TRP A 367 -7.45 -16.27 -9.31
C TRP A 367 -8.39 -16.50 -10.48
N VAL A 368 -9.65 -16.08 -10.35
CA VAL A 368 -10.58 -16.15 -11.47
C VAL A 368 -10.45 -14.94 -12.40
N HIS A 369 -9.40 -14.12 -12.26
CA HIS A 369 -9.11 -12.99 -13.15
C HIS A 369 -10.28 -12.01 -13.21
N LYS A 370 -10.78 -11.59 -12.05
CA LYS A 370 -12.00 -10.76 -11.94
C LYS A 370 -13.25 -11.40 -12.57
N GLY A 371 -13.24 -12.73 -12.69
CA GLY A 371 -14.32 -13.50 -13.27
C GLY A 371 -14.22 -13.74 -14.78
N SER A 372 -13.13 -13.29 -15.43
CA SER A 372 -12.91 -13.55 -16.86
C SER A 372 -12.27 -14.92 -17.14
N CYS A 373 -12.12 -15.78 -16.13
CA CYS A 373 -11.74 -17.18 -16.32
C CYS A 373 -12.60 -18.12 -15.48
N LYS A 374 -12.65 -19.38 -15.88
CA LYS A 374 -13.39 -20.42 -15.18
C LYS A 374 -12.73 -20.75 -13.83
N GLY A 375 -13.46 -21.46 -12.97
CA GLY A 375 -12.91 -21.94 -11.71
C GLY A 375 -11.88 -23.07 -11.85
N VAL A 376 -11.31 -23.46 -10.71
CA VAL A 376 -10.26 -24.47 -10.55
C VAL A 376 -10.55 -25.82 -11.23
N LEU A 377 -11.82 -26.26 -11.25
CA LEU A 377 -12.21 -27.53 -11.87
C LEU A 377 -12.03 -27.53 -13.41
N SER A 378 -11.94 -26.35 -14.00
CA SER A 378 -11.68 -26.16 -15.44
C SER A 378 -10.23 -25.72 -15.70
N GLY A 379 -9.32 -25.86 -14.73
CA GLY A 379 -7.93 -25.42 -14.90
C GLY A 379 -7.76 -23.91 -15.15
N TYR A 380 -8.75 -23.11 -14.77
CA TYR A 380 -8.80 -21.66 -15.04
C TYR A 380 -8.80 -21.31 -16.54
N ASP A 381 -9.47 -22.13 -17.36
CA ASP A 381 -9.67 -21.90 -18.79
C ASP A 381 -10.42 -20.59 -19.09
N ILE A 382 -10.17 -20.03 -20.27
CA ILE A 382 -10.89 -18.87 -20.80
C ILE A 382 -12.36 -19.28 -21.11
N PRO A 383 -13.37 -18.50 -20.69
CA PRO A 383 -14.76 -18.78 -21.01
C PRO A 383 -15.02 -18.67 -22.51
N LYS A 384 -15.86 -19.55 -23.05
CA LYS A 384 -16.33 -19.56 -24.43
C LYS A 384 -17.54 -18.64 -24.59
N GLN A 385 -17.87 -18.31 -25.83
CA GLN A 385 -19.05 -17.48 -26.12
C GLN A 385 -20.32 -18.06 -25.47
N GLY A 386 -21.02 -17.23 -24.71
CA GLY A 386 -22.22 -17.61 -23.97
C GLY A 386 -21.96 -18.11 -22.54
N GLU A 387 -20.71 -18.38 -22.17
CA GLU A 387 -20.34 -18.72 -20.78
C GLU A 387 -20.09 -17.45 -19.95
N LYS A 388 -20.25 -17.56 -18.62
CA LYS A 388 -20.03 -16.47 -17.67
C LYS A 388 -18.64 -15.86 -17.83
N GLY A 389 -18.59 -14.53 -17.88
CA GLY A 389 -17.33 -13.80 -17.92
C GLY A 389 -16.64 -13.79 -19.28
N HIS A 390 -17.27 -14.34 -20.32
CA HIS A 390 -16.70 -14.32 -21.66
C HIS A 390 -16.59 -12.89 -22.21
N GLU A 391 -15.38 -12.50 -22.56
CA GLU A 391 -15.07 -11.23 -23.22
C GLU A 391 -14.16 -11.47 -24.42
N LEU A 392 -14.43 -10.74 -25.51
CA LEU A 392 -13.51 -10.64 -26.64
C LEU A 392 -12.44 -9.59 -26.33
N TYR A 393 -11.22 -9.84 -26.81
CA TYR A 393 -10.11 -8.91 -26.68
C TYR A 393 -10.48 -7.54 -27.27
N PRO A 394 -10.41 -6.45 -26.48
CA PRO A 394 -10.89 -5.14 -26.89
C PRO A 394 -9.86 -4.31 -27.68
N GLY A 395 -8.61 -4.76 -27.78
CA GLY A 395 -7.52 -3.92 -28.29
C GLY A 395 -6.94 -3.03 -27.20
N ILE A 396 -6.62 -1.79 -27.58
CA ILE A 396 -5.99 -0.79 -26.71
C ILE A 396 -6.80 -0.60 -25.42
N GLY A 397 -6.15 -0.75 -24.27
CA GLY A 397 -6.79 -0.63 -22.96
C GLY A 397 -7.39 -1.93 -22.45
N ALA A 398 -7.00 -3.09 -22.99
CA ALA A 398 -7.34 -4.39 -22.43
C ALA A 398 -6.93 -4.44 -20.95
N ASP A 399 -7.83 -4.93 -20.09
CA ASP A 399 -7.56 -5.04 -18.66
C ASP A 399 -6.45 -6.06 -18.43
N LEU A 400 -5.33 -5.58 -17.87
CA LEU A 400 -4.16 -6.41 -17.61
C LEU A 400 -4.51 -7.66 -16.81
N MET A 401 -5.48 -7.59 -15.90
CA MET A 401 -5.82 -8.67 -14.97
C MET A 401 -6.95 -9.57 -15.48
N LYS A 402 -7.42 -9.38 -16.72
CA LYS A 402 -8.44 -10.22 -17.36
C LYS A 402 -7.86 -11.09 -18.47
N TYR A 403 -8.56 -12.18 -18.72
CA TYR A 403 -8.39 -13.02 -19.89
C TYR A 403 -9.45 -12.72 -20.92
N TYR A 404 -9.02 -12.80 -22.18
CA TYR A 404 -9.85 -12.47 -23.32
C TYR A 404 -9.77 -13.58 -24.36
N SER A 405 -10.91 -13.88 -24.96
CA SER A 405 -10.93 -14.66 -26.20
C SER A 405 -10.38 -13.83 -27.35
N ARG A 406 -9.65 -14.47 -28.26
CA ARG A 406 -9.05 -13.79 -29.42
C ARG A 406 -10.15 -13.17 -30.29
N ASN A 407 -10.16 -11.85 -30.39
CA ASN A 407 -10.92 -11.14 -31.41
C ASN A 407 -10.10 -11.09 -32.71
N ARG A 408 -10.61 -11.73 -33.78
CA ARG A 408 -9.90 -11.78 -35.07
C ARG A 408 -9.98 -10.47 -35.85
N GLU A 409 -10.89 -9.58 -35.47
CA GLU A 409 -11.10 -8.28 -36.11
C GLU A 409 -10.13 -7.21 -35.60
N ILE A 410 -9.46 -7.46 -34.47
CA ILE A 410 -8.56 -6.51 -33.82
C ILE A 410 -7.14 -7.10 -33.77
N PRO A 411 -6.09 -6.36 -34.21
CA PRO A 411 -4.71 -6.79 -34.05
C PRO A 411 -4.38 -7.15 -32.60
N PHE A 412 -3.70 -8.27 -32.38
CA PHE A 412 -3.23 -8.63 -31.03
C PHE A 412 -1.97 -7.84 -30.70
N SER A 413 -1.91 -7.26 -29.51
CA SER A 413 -0.69 -6.61 -29.03
C SER A 413 -0.62 -6.73 -27.52
N LEU A 414 0.46 -7.31 -27.02
CA LEU A 414 0.73 -7.40 -25.60
C LEU A 414 0.87 -6.01 -24.96
N ASN A 415 1.22 -4.98 -25.75
CA ASN A 415 1.37 -3.61 -25.29
C ASN A 415 0.04 -2.92 -24.94
N ASP A 416 -1.07 -3.47 -25.42
CA ASP A 416 -2.41 -2.89 -25.26
C ASP A 416 -3.00 -3.17 -23.88
N TYR A 417 -2.45 -4.17 -23.18
CA TYR A 417 -2.85 -4.52 -21.82
C TYR A 417 -2.38 -3.45 -20.84
N LYS A 418 -3.27 -2.94 -19.99
CA LYS A 418 -3.00 -1.93 -18.97
C LYS A 418 -3.84 -2.17 -17.72
N SER A 419 -3.36 -1.72 -16.58
CA SER A 419 -4.21 -1.55 -15.40
C SER A 419 -5.37 -0.62 -15.72
N ILE A 420 -6.59 -1.00 -15.34
CA ILE A 420 -7.76 -0.11 -15.49
C ILE A 420 -7.91 0.79 -14.28
N GLU A 421 -8.76 1.82 -14.37
CA GLU A 421 -9.03 2.75 -13.26
C GLU A 421 -9.36 2.03 -11.96
N TYR A 422 -10.14 0.94 -12.02
CA TYR A 422 -10.48 0.16 -10.83
C TYR A 422 -9.25 -0.47 -10.17
N ASP A 423 -8.30 -1.03 -10.93
CA ASP A 423 -7.05 -1.59 -10.36
C ASP A 423 -6.18 -0.52 -9.72
N LEU A 424 -6.13 0.66 -10.33
CA LEU A 424 -5.38 1.79 -9.80
C LEU A 424 -5.99 2.30 -8.49
N LYS A 425 -7.32 2.34 -8.39
CA LYS A 425 -8.01 2.65 -7.12
C LYS A 425 -7.69 1.60 -6.06
N ASN A 426 -7.68 0.32 -6.42
CA ASN A 426 -7.32 -0.76 -5.50
C ASN A 426 -5.89 -0.59 -4.97
N LEU A 427 -4.94 -0.31 -5.87
CA LEU A 427 -3.54 -0.09 -5.55
C LEU A 427 -3.36 1.09 -4.56
N VAL A 428 -4.04 2.21 -4.82
CA VAL A 428 -3.98 3.38 -3.93
C VAL A 428 -4.69 3.10 -2.60
N TRP A 429 -5.83 2.43 -2.60
CA TRP A 429 -6.57 2.07 -1.39
C TRP A 429 -5.75 1.19 -0.44
N LEU A 430 -4.93 0.28 -0.99
CA LEU A 430 -4.05 -0.59 -0.20
C LEU A 430 -2.98 0.17 0.61
N SER A 431 -2.70 1.43 0.28
CA SER A 431 -1.78 2.27 1.03
C SER A 431 -2.40 2.97 2.24
N LYS A 432 -3.70 2.74 2.51
CA LYS A 432 -4.39 3.32 3.67
C LYS A 432 -3.67 3.02 4.98
N LEU A 433 -3.86 3.91 5.95
CA LEU A 433 -3.21 3.85 7.25
C LEU A 433 -4.24 3.61 8.35
N PHE A 434 -3.89 2.78 9.33
CA PHE A 434 -4.60 2.67 10.60
C PHE A 434 -3.74 3.24 11.71
N LEU A 435 -4.31 4.16 12.48
CA LEU A 435 -3.61 4.98 13.47
C LEU A 435 -4.26 4.86 14.84
N GLY A 436 -3.47 4.99 15.91
CA GLY A 436 -3.99 5.12 17.28
C GLY A 436 -4.70 3.88 17.85
N GLY A 437 -4.56 2.71 17.21
CA GLY A 437 -5.04 1.43 17.73
C GLY A 437 -4.02 0.78 18.68
N ASN A 438 -4.50 -0.14 19.53
CA ASN A 438 -3.66 -1.15 20.18
C ASN A 438 -3.82 -2.44 19.34
N LYS A 439 -2.74 -3.00 18.80
CA LYS A 439 -2.77 -4.38 18.28
C LYS A 439 -2.73 -5.42 19.41
#